data_AF-A0A9E4LHZ5-F1
#
_entry.id   AF-A0A9E4LHZ5-F1
#
_cell.length_a   1.000
_cell.length_b   1.000
_cell.length_c   1.000
_cell.angle_alpha   90.00
_cell.angle_beta   90.00
_cell.angle_gamma   90.00
#
_symmetry.space_group_name_H-M   'P 1'
#
loop_
_entity.id
_entity.type
_entity.pdbx_description
1 polymer ?
#
loop_
_entity_poly.entity_id
_entity_poly.type
_entity_poly.pdbx_seq_one_letter_code
_entity_poly.pdbx_strand_id
1 'polypeptide(L)'
;MDFIALSVPIFFALIFFELFISWRRQRYLYRFNDAVTNLSCGIGSQILGAYFKVLIFIAYTYLFTYFRIATIPETPLNWFLLFLGVDFF
;
A
#
# COMPACT_ATOMS: atom_id res chain seq x y z
N MET A 1 5.64 -15.92 2.94
CA MET A 1 6.29 -15.54 1.68
C MET A 1 5.21 -14.90 0.83
N ASP A 2 5.22 -13.57 0.74
CA ASP A 2 4.13 -12.83 0.10
C ASP A 2 4.13 -13.11 -1.40
N PHE A 3 3.21 -13.97 -1.85
CA PHE A 3 3.00 -14.24 -3.28
C PHE A 3 2.78 -12.95 -4.09
N ILE A 4 2.26 -11.90 -3.43
CA ILE A 4 2.10 -10.55 -3.97
C ILE A 4 3.46 -9.91 -4.29
N ALA A 5 4.46 -10.04 -3.41
CA ALA A 5 5.79 -9.48 -3.63
C ALA A 5 6.53 -10.17 -4.78
N LEU A 6 6.32 -11.49 -4.96
CA LEU A 6 6.88 -12.24 -6.09
C LEU A 6 6.15 -11.96 -7.42
N SER A 7 4.91 -11.48 -7.37
CA SER A 7 4.13 -11.19 -8.58
C SER A 7 4.67 -9.96 -9.34
N VAL A 8 5.20 -8.97 -8.62
CA VAL A 8 5.76 -7.74 -9.21
C VAL A 8 6.87 -8.02 -10.25
N PRO A 9 7.94 -8.78 -9.95
CA PRO A 9 9.00 -9.06 -10.94
C PRO A 9 8.50 -9.89 -12.12
N ILE A 10 7.53 -10.79 -11.91
CA ILE A 10 6.92 -11.58 -12.99
C ILE A 10 6.16 -10.68 -13.96
N PHE A 11 5.34 -9.74 -13.44
CA PHE A 11 4.64 -8.77 -14.27
C PHE A 11 5.60 -7.88 -15.05
N PHE A 12 6.69 -7.41 -14.43
CA PHE A 12 7.72 -6.65 -15.13
C PHE A 12 8.33 -7.45 -16.29
N ALA A 13 8.69 -8.71 -16.07
CA ALA A 13 9.23 -9.58 -17.11
C ALA A 13 8.26 -9.73 -18.29
N LEU A 14 6.95 -9.90 -18.01
CA LEU A 14 5.91 -10.00 -19.02
C LEU A 14 5.74 -8.68 -19.81
N ILE A 15 5.77 -7.52 -19.14
CA ILE A 15 5.70 -6.20 -19.79
C ILE A 15 6.90 -6.00 -20.73
N PHE A 16 8.12 -6.35 -20.30
CA PHE A 16 9.30 -6.28 -21.17
C PHE A 16 9.20 -7.22 -22.37
N PHE A 17 8.67 -8.44 -22.16
CA PHE A 17 8.48 -9.41 -23.22
C PHE A 17 7.46 -8.92 -24.27
N GLU A 18 6.35 -8.34 -23.83
CA GLU A 18 5.34 -7.76 -24.72
C GLU A 18 5.90 -6.57 -25.52
N LEU A 19 6.65 -5.67 -24.86
CA LEU A 19 7.35 -4.56 -25.53
C LEU A 19 8.32 -5.06 -26.61
N PHE A 20 9.10 -6.10 -26.31
CA PHE A 20 10.04 -6.69 -27.26
C PHE A 20 9.34 -7.29 -28.49
N ILE A 21 8.23 -8.00 -28.28
CA ILE A 21 7.42 -8.56 -29.38
C ILE A 21 6.79 -7.44 -30.20
N SER A 22 6.24 -6.40 -29.55
CA SER A 22 5.60 -5.27 -30.24
C SER A 22 6.61 -4.50 -31.11
N TRP A 23 7.83 -4.33 -30.61
CA TRP A 23 8.93 -3.71 -31.35
C TRP A 23 9.33 -4.54 -32.58
N ARG A 24 9.48 -5.86 -32.44
CA ARG A 24 9.74 -6.76 -33.58
C ARG A 24 8.63 -6.78 -34.62
N ARG A 25 7.37 -6.62 -34.21
CA ARG A 25 6.20 -6.62 -35.11
C ARG A 25 5.87 -5.25 -35.71
N GLN A 26 6.66 -4.21 -35.43
CA GLN A 26 6.43 -2.82 -35.88
C GLN A 26 5.02 -2.30 -35.57
N ARG A 27 4.36 -2.86 -34.54
CA ARG A 27 3.05 -2.40 -34.09
C ARG A 27 3.25 -1.42 -32.95
N TYR A 28 2.85 -0.18 -33.17
CA TYR A 28 2.88 0.90 -32.17
C TYR A 28 1.66 0.80 -31.23
N LEU A 29 1.53 -0.32 -30.53
CA LEU A 29 0.41 -0.55 -29.60
C LEU A 29 0.65 0.14 -28.26
N TYR A 30 1.91 0.24 -27.82
CA TYR A 30 2.27 0.87 -26.56
C TYR A 30 2.61 2.35 -26.77
N ARG A 31 1.69 3.24 -26.42
CA ARG A 31 1.96 4.68 -26.38
C ARG A 31 2.70 4.98 -25.09
N PHE A 32 3.93 5.46 -25.21
CA PHE A 32 4.75 5.83 -24.05
C PHE A 32 4.02 6.78 -23.09
N ASN A 33 3.23 7.70 -23.64
CA ASN A 33 2.40 8.61 -22.85
C ASN A 33 1.43 7.86 -21.93
N ASP A 34 0.72 6.85 -22.44
CA ASP A 34 -0.26 6.09 -21.68
C ASP A 34 0.44 5.21 -20.62
N ALA A 35 1.65 4.72 -20.91
CA ALA A 35 2.48 3.99 -19.94
C ALA A 35 2.91 4.88 -18.77
N VAL A 36 3.39 6.10 -19.07
CA VAL A 36 3.79 7.09 -18.06
C VAL A 36 2.59 7.50 -17.22
N THR A 37 1.44 7.79 -17.83
CA THR A 37 0.22 8.17 -17.09
C THR A 37 -0.22 7.07 -16.12
N ASN A 38 -0.21 5.80 -16.55
CA ASN A 38 -0.56 4.67 -15.67
C ASN A 38 0.43 4.51 -14.52
N LEU A 39 1.74 4.60 -14.81
CA LEU A 39 2.78 4.51 -13.78
C LEU A 39 2.66 5.66 -12.76
N SER A 40 2.45 6.89 -13.25
CA SER A 40 2.25 8.07 -12.41
C SER A 40 0.99 7.95 -11.55
N CYS A 41 -0.09 7.37 -12.07
CA CYS A 41 -1.31 7.11 -11.30
C CYS A 41 -1.05 6.10 -10.17
N GLY A 42 -0.35 5.00 -10.45
CA GLY A 42 0.02 3.99 -9.45
C GLY A 42 0.98 4.51 -8.38
N ILE A 43 1.99 5.29 -8.78
CA ILE A 43 2.89 5.96 -7.82
C ILE A 43 2.10 6.97 -6.97
N GLY A 44 1.22 7.75 -7.59
CA GLY A 44 0.37 8.71 -6.90
C GLY A 44 -0.52 8.05 -5.85
N SER A 45 -1.18 6.93 -6.17
CA SER A 45 -2.01 6.20 -5.21
C SER A 45 -1.20 5.64 -4.04
N GLN A 46 0.01 5.13 -4.29
CA GLN A 46 0.90 4.64 -3.25
C GLN A 46 1.40 5.77 -2.33
N ILE A 47 1.77 6.92 -2.89
CA ILE A 47 2.19 8.10 -2.12
C ILE A 47 1.04 8.61 -1.26
N LEU A 48 -0.15 8.77 -1.83
CA LEU A 48 -1.35 9.19 -1.11
C LEU A 48 -1.68 8.20 0.01
N GLY A 49 -1.64 6.89 -0.27
CA GLY A 49 -1.86 5.85 0.73
C GLY A 49 -0.87 5.92 1.90
N ALA A 50 0.42 6.10 1.61
CA ALA A 50 1.43 6.30 2.65
C ALA A 50 1.20 7.57 3.46
N TYR A 51 0.86 8.68 2.78
CA TYR A 51 0.55 9.96 3.42
C TYR A 51 -0.63 9.84 4.39
N PHE A 52 -1.74 9.23 3.97
CA PHE A 52 -2.90 9.03 4.83
C PHE A 52 -2.60 8.14 6.03
N LYS A 53 -1.78 7.09 5.87
CA LYS A 53 -1.34 6.25 7.01
C LYS A 53 -0.57 7.06 8.05
N VAL A 54 0.34 7.94 7.62
CA VAL A 54 1.09 8.82 8.52
C VAL A 54 0.15 9.82 9.20
N LEU A 55 -0.78 10.42 8.45
CA LEU A 55 -1.75 11.36 8.99
C LEU A 55 -2.61 10.71 10.07
N ILE A 56 -3.16 9.52 9.79
CA ILE A 56 -3.96 8.74 10.75
C ILE A 56 -3.13 8.43 12.00
N PHE A 57 -1.86 8.02 11.85
CA PHE A 57 -0.99 7.73 12.98
C PHE A 57 -0.75 8.96 13.87
N ILE A 58 -0.51 10.13 13.27
CA ILE A 58 -0.34 11.39 14.01
C ILE A 58 -1.63 11.78 14.72
N ALA A 59 -2.76 11.74 14.02
CA ALA A 59 -4.06 12.08 14.57
C ALA A 59 -4.42 11.15 15.76
N TYR A 60 -4.17 9.85 15.61
CA TYR A 60 -4.35 8.86 16.67
C TYR A 60 -3.48 9.17 17.88
N THR A 61 -2.18 9.42 17.68
CA THR A 61 -1.25 9.72 18.77
C THR A 61 -1.63 11.02 19.49
N TYR A 62 -2.06 12.04 18.75
CA TYR A 62 -2.52 13.31 19.30
C TYR A 62 -3.76 13.12 20.18
N LEU A 63 -4.78 12.41 19.67
CA LEU A 63 -5.98 12.08 20.43
C LEU A 63 -5.66 11.26 21.68
N PHE A 64 -4.79 10.25 21.55
CA PHE A 64 -4.36 9.45 22.70
C PHE A 64 -3.62 10.27 23.76
N THR A 65 -2.84 11.29 23.35
CA THR A 65 -2.06 12.10 24.28
C THR A 65 -2.93 13.10 25.04
N TYR A 66 -3.85 13.79 24.35
CA TYR A 66 -4.61 14.89 24.94
C TYR A 66 -6.03 14.52 25.41
N PHE A 67 -6.63 13.47 24.83
CA PHE A 67 -8.04 13.12 25.05
C PHE A 67 -8.24 11.71 25.63
N ARG A 68 -7.20 11.02 26.08
CA ARG A 68 -7.37 9.72 26.75
C ARG A 68 -8.14 9.88 28.06
N ILE A 69 -9.14 9.02 28.26
CA ILE A 69 -9.99 9.01 29.47
C ILE A 69 -9.32 8.19 30.59
N ALA A 70 -8.68 7.07 30.25
CA ALA A 70 -7.99 6.20 31.19
C ALA A 70 -6.74 5.58 30.56
N THR A 71 -5.73 5.31 31.39
CA THR A 71 -4.52 4.60 30.97
C THR A 71 -4.62 3.16 31.44
N ILE A 72 -4.68 2.22 30.50
CA ILE A 72 -4.73 0.79 30.80
C ILE A 72 -3.28 0.29 30.93
N PRO A 73 -2.91 -0.44 32.01
CA PRO A 73 -1.56 -0.96 32.17
C PRO A 73 -1.26 -2.03 31.12
N GLU A 74 -0.02 -2.06 30.62
CA GLU A 74 0.46 -3.05 29.65
C GLU A 74 0.65 -4.41 30.32
N THR A 75 -0.41 -5.19 30.37
CA THR A 75 -0.39 -6.58 30.84
C THR A 75 -0.83 -7.52 29.71
N PRO A 76 -0.35 -8.78 29.67
CA PRO A 76 -0.74 -9.74 28.63
C PRO A 76 -2.26 -9.95 28.53
N LEU A 77 -2.95 -9.90 29.68
CA LEU A 77 -4.42 -10.00 29.74
C LEU A 77 -5.09 -8.80 29.06
N ASN A 78 -4.63 -7.58 29.36
CA ASN A 78 -5.18 -6.37 28.76
C ASN A 78 -4.90 -6.30 27.26
N TRP A 79 -3.74 -6.78 26.80
CA TRP A 79 -3.45 -6.89 25.38
C TRP A 79 -4.45 -7.81 24.67
N PHE A 80 -4.71 -9.00 25.23
CA PHE A 80 -5.66 -9.95 24.66
C PHE A 80 -7.11 -9.42 24.65
N LEU A 81 -7.52 -8.78 25.75
CA LEU A 81 -8.84 -8.14 25.85
C LEU A 81 -9.02 -6.99 24.86
N LEU A 82 -8.01 -6.13 24.71
CA LEU A 82 -8.04 -5.03 23.75
C LEU A 82 -7.99 -5.53 22.31
N PHE A 83 -7.21 -6.57 22.03
CA PHE A 83 -7.17 -7.24 20.72
C PHE A 83 -8.56 -7.75 20.33
N LEU A 84 -9.22 -8.51 21.22
CA LEU A 84 -10.60 -8.94 20.98
C LEU A 84 -11.57 -7.76 20.82
N GLY A 85 -11.42 -6.72 21.64
CA GLY A 85 -12.30 -5.55 21.60
C GLY A 85 -12.18 -4.71 20.32
N VAL A 86 -10.98 -4.64 19.71
CA VAL A 86 -10.73 -3.89 18.47
C VAL A 86 -11.04 -4.71 17.22
N ASP A 87 -10.74 -6.01 17.22
CA ASP A 87 -10.91 -6.84 16.02
C ASP A 87 -12.35 -7.35 15.83
N PHE A 88 -13.13 -7.49 16.91
CA PHE A 88 -14.50 -8.00 16.84
C PHE A 88 -15.61 -6.94 16.98
N PHE A 89 -15.26 -5.66 17.18
CA PHE A 89 -16.21 -4.56 17.36
C PHE A 89 -15.81 -3.34 16.53
#